data_AF-A0A951QII8-F1
#
_entry.id   AF-A0A951QII8-F1
#
_cell.length_a   1.000
_cell.length_b   1.000
_cell.length_c   1.000
_cell.angle_alpha   90.00
_cell.angle_beta   90.00
_cell.angle_gamma   90.00
#
_symmetry.space_group_name_H-M   'P 1'
#
loop_
_entity.id
_entity.type
_entity.pdbx_description
1 polymer ?
#
loop_
_entity_poly.entity_id
_entity_poly.type
_entity_poly.pdbx_seq_one_letter_code
_entity_poly.pdbx_strand_id
1 'polypeptide(L)'
;MESFEAKILDLACKEPNYNNQYYAITFTTDPNGEVIRSCYSHFVGWHDPDEKKVELRAASLVRADRFVEIWRDISGEGCFIVDTVQDVAIFLLFGGHALVEKTVAEIEIPEAIEPHPVIWTEFGGFIDYLSLPEEVFNRAPSRKQRMKIFERDDFRCRICGRRPSDYTDIELHIHHIQPWAKGGITKNENLITLCQTYHKGLDPHYNPKLFDLIASSENITNLQQPSKDYWSRIQQYRNKITEIISNEEDVTTKKKQRNRKK
;
A
#
# COMPACT_ATOMS: atom_id res chain seq x y z
N MET A 1 -9.98 38.20 -1.03
CA MET A 1 -9.74 36.98 -0.22
C MET A 1 -10.26 35.85 -1.08
N GLU A 2 -9.37 35.02 -1.63
CA GLU A 2 -9.78 33.86 -2.41
C GLU A 2 -10.52 32.88 -1.50
N SER A 3 -11.58 32.24 -2.00
CA SER A 3 -12.35 31.29 -1.19
C SER A 3 -11.58 29.99 -1.01
N PHE A 4 -11.82 29.27 0.09
CA PHE A 4 -11.17 27.98 0.34
C PHE A 4 -11.42 26.98 -0.80
N GLU A 5 -12.63 26.98 -1.36
CA GLU A 5 -13.00 26.16 -2.52
C GLU A 5 -12.19 26.52 -3.78
N ALA A 6 -12.01 27.82 -4.05
CA ALA A 6 -11.19 28.26 -5.17
C ALA A 6 -9.73 27.80 -5.03
N LYS A 7 -9.19 27.82 -3.80
CA LYS A 7 -7.84 27.34 -3.52
C LYS A 7 -7.68 25.83 -3.72
N ILE A 8 -8.67 25.03 -3.34
CA ILE A 8 -8.67 23.57 -3.59
C ILE A 8 -8.68 23.29 -5.10
N LEU A 9 -9.53 24.00 -5.84
CA LEU A 9 -9.62 23.85 -7.30
C LEU A 9 -8.32 24.28 -7.99
N ASP A 10 -7.71 25.39 -7.57
CA ASP A 10 -6.39 25.83 -8.03
C ASP A 10 -5.35 24.71 -7.87
N LEU A 11 -5.24 24.14 -6.66
CA LEU A 11 -4.30 23.05 -6.37
C LEU A 11 -4.54 21.81 -7.23
N ALA A 12 -5.81 21.47 -7.51
CA ALA A 12 -6.19 20.29 -8.28
C ALA A 12 -5.96 20.46 -9.79
N CYS A 13 -6.01 21.70 -10.29
CA CYS A 13 -6.01 21.99 -11.72
C CYS A 13 -4.75 22.67 -12.23
N LYS A 14 -3.96 23.33 -11.37
CA LYS A 14 -2.74 24.00 -11.81
C LYS A 14 -1.70 23.00 -12.32
N GLU A 15 -0.80 23.51 -13.14
CA GLU A 15 0.36 22.79 -13.65
C GLU A 15 1.55 22.95 -12.68
N PRO A 16 2.42 21.93 -12.56
CA PRO A 16 3.65 22.05 -11.80
C PRO A 16 4.58 23.09 -12.42
N ASN A 17 5.32 23.80 -11.57
CA ASN A 17 6.39 24.66 -12.04
C ASN A 17 7.58 23.79 -12.47
N TYR A 18 7.86 23.71 -13.77
CA TYR A 18 8.90 22.83 -14.30
C TYR A 18 10.35 23.20 -13.90
N ASN A 19 10.55 24.34 -13.23
CA ASN A 19 11.84 24.66 -12.61
C ASN A 19 12.00 24.06 -11.20
N ASN A 20 10.91 23.64 -10.57
CA ASN A 20 10.91 23.02 -9.26
C ASN A 20 11.18 21.51 -9.37
N GLN A 21 11.62 20.92 -8.26
CA GLN A 21 11.72 19.48 -8.10
C GLN A 21 10.57 19.00 -7.20
N TYR A 22 10.02 17.83 -7.49
CA TYR A 22 8.84 17.32 -6.79
C TYR A 22 9.05 15.89 -6.30
N TYR A 23 8.45 15.58 -5.16
CA TYR A 23 8.16 14.21 -4.74
C TYR A 23 6.73 13.85 -5.15
N ALA A 24 6.55 12.62 -5.62
CA ALA A 24 5.23 12.02 -5.84
C ALA A 24 4.79 11.34 -4.53
N ILE A 25 3.81 11.93 -3.85
CA ILE A 25 3.30 11.48 -2.55
C ILE A 25 1.82 11.18 -2.67
N THR A 26 1.35 10.16 -1.96
CA THR A 26 -0.05 9.77 -1.93
C THR A 26 -0.47 9.47 -0.51
N PHE A 27 -1.56 10.10 -0.07
CA PHE A 27 -2.25 9.80 1.18
C PHE A 27 -3.61 9.20 0.89
N THR A 28 -3.86 8.01 1.43
CA THR A 28 -5.08 7.24 1.17
C THR A 28 -5.35 6.30 2.35
N THR A 29 -6.24 5.33 2.21
CA THR A 29 -6.43 4.25 3.18
C THR A 29 -6.01 2.90 2.64
N ASP A 30 -5.72 1.93 3.48
CA ASP A 30 -5.69 0.51 3.11
C ASP A 30 -7.13 -0.05 2.98
N PRO A 31 -7.32 -1.31 2.54
CA PRO A 31 -8.65 -1.93 2.51
C PRO A 31 -9.37 -2.03 3.86
N ASN A 32 -8.65 -1.90 4.98
CA ASN A 32 -9.20 -1.88 6.34
C ASN A 32 -9.55 -0.46 6.81
N GLY A 33 -9.30 0.58 6.00
CA GLY A 33 -9.53 1.96 6.36
C GLY A 33 -8.41 2.61 7.19
N GLU A 34 -7.24 1.99 7.30
CA GLU A 34 -6.06 2.58 7.95
C GLU A 34 -5.34 3.54 7.02
N VAL A 35 -4.93 4.70 7.54
CA VAL A 35 -4.27 5.72 6.72
C VAL A 35 -2.93 5.20 6.24
N ILE A 36 -2.75 5.18 4.92
CA ILE A 36 -1.49 4.83 4.27
C ILE A 36 -0.89 6.09 3.66
N ARG A 37 0.43 6.17 3.79
CA ARG A 37 1.29 7.08 3.04
C ARG A 37 2.15 6.26 2.09
N SER A 38 2.24 6.70 0.85
CA SER A 38 3.14 6.09 -0.13
C SER A 38 3.79 7.16 -0.98
N CYS A 39 5.01 6.88 -1.43
CA CYS A 39 5.74 7.75 -2.34
C CYS A 39 6.44 6.94 -3.42
N TYR A 40 6.69 7.57 -4.57
CA TYR A 40 7.64 7.01 -5.52
C TYR A 40 9.03 7.04 -4.90
N SER A 41 9.70 5.88 -4.82
CA SER A 41 10.86 5.69 -3.96
C SER A 41 11.99 4.93 -4.64
N HIS A 42 13.20 5.04 -4.10
CA HIS A 42 14.38 4.26 -4.49
C HIS A 42 14.97 3.52 -3.30
N PHE A 43 15.65 2.41 -3.60
CA PHE A 43 16.38 1.62 -2.61
C PHE A 43 17.57 2.42 -2.04
N VAL A 44 17.70 2.47 -0.72
CA VAL A 44 18.80 3.15 -0.02
C VAL A 44 19.57 2.24 0.93
N GLY A 45 19.11 1.00 1.16
CA GLY A 45 19.79 0.04 2.02
C GLY A 45 18.87 -1.09 2.47
N TRP A 46 19.37 -1.92 3.38
CA TRP A 46 18.61 -3.01 3.99
C TRP A 46 18.28 -2.66 5.44
N HIS A 47 17.03 -2.85 5.84
CA HIS A 47 16.62 -2.70 7.24
C HIS A 47 17.18 -3.84 8.09
N ASP A 48 17.38 -5.00 7.47
CA ASP A 48 17.98 -6.22 7.99
C ASP A 48 19.29 -6.53 7.24
N PRO A 49 20.43 -5.89 7.58
CA PRO A 49 21.66 -5.94 6.78
C PRO A 49 22.21 -7.36 6.50
N ASP A 50 21.98 -8.28 7.44
CA ASP A 50 22.44 -9.66 7.36
C ASP A 50 21.54 -10.53 6.47
N GLU A 51 20.22 -10.40 6.62
CA GLU A 51 19.23 -11.24 5.93
C GLU A 51 18.83 -10.69 4.55
N LYS A 52 18.85 -9.37 4.38
CA LYS A 52 18.54 -8.64 3.14
C LYS A 52 17.17 -9.02 2.55
N LYS A 53 16.14 -9.00 3.39
CA LYS A 53 14.75 -9.28 3.02
C LYS A 53 13.85 -8.05 3.08
N VAL A 54 14.23 -7.04 3.86
CA VAL A 54 13.46 -5.82 4.09
C VAL A 54 14.23 -4.63 3.56
N GLU A 55 13.71 -4.01 2.51
CA GLU A 55 14.37 -2.85 1.89
C GLU A 55 14.12 -1.59 2.73
N LEU A 56 15.14 -0.76 2.90
CA LEU A 56 14.96 0.65 3.23
C LEU A 56 14.82 1.43 1.94
N ARG A 57 13.74 2.22 1.83
CA ARG A 57 13.48 3.06 0.66
C ARG A 57 13.19 4.50 1.07
N ALA A 58 13.75 5.43 0.32
CA ALA A 58 13.52 6.87 0.47
C ALA A 58 12.76 7.40 -0.74
N ALA A 59 12.03 8.51 -0.58
CA ALA A 59 11.35 9.12 -1.71
C ALA A 59 12.34 9.59 -2.78
N SER A 60 11.92 9.45 -4.04
CA SER A 60 12.64 9.89 -5.22
C SER A 60 12.02 11.17 -5.75
N LEU A 61 12.86 12.08 -6.22
CA LEU A 61 12.38 13.18 -7.04
C LEU A 61 11.85 12.61 -8.37
N VAL A 62 10.75 13.18 -8.84
CA VAL A 62 10.04 12.69 -10.03
C VAL A 62 9.99 13.72 -11.15
N ARG A 63 9.70 13.22 -12.35
CA ARG A 63 9.28 14.03 -13.48
C ARG A 63 7.82 14.43 -13.31
N ALA A 64 7.60 15.68 -12.91
CA ALA A 64 6.27 16.21 -12.60
C ALA A 64 5.28 16.05 -13.77
N ASP A 65 5.72 16.35 -15.00
CA ASP A 65 4.93 16.20 -16.24
C ASP A 65 4.35 14.78 -16.40
N ARG A 66 5.17 13.76 -16.14
CA ARG A 66 4.75 12.36 -16.27
C ARG A 66 3.74 11.93 -15.22
N PHE A 67 3.87 12.42 -14.00
CA PHE A 67 2.93 12.07 -12.94
C PHE A 67 1.60 12.80 -13.09
N VAL A 68 1.59 14.03 -13.60
CA VAL A 68 0.34 14.70 -14.00
C VAL A 68 -0.35 13.91 -15.11
N GLU A 69 0.37 13.57 -16.18
CA GLU A 69 -0.17 12.77 -17.29
C GLU A 69 -0.78 11.44 -16.79
N ILE A 70 -0.06 10.70 -15.94
CA ILE A 70 -0.52 9.40 -15.44
C ILE A 70 -1.74 9.55 -14.51
N TRP A 71 -1.64 10.38 -13.47
CA TRP A 71 -2.66 10.43 -12.41
C TRP A 71 -3.87 11.30 -12.76
N ARG A 72 -3.67 12.39 -13.50
CA ARG A 72 -4.74 13.32 -13.86
C ARG A 72 -5.37 12.92 -15.19
N ASP A 73 -4.54 12.77 -16.23
CA ASP A 73 -5.06 12.69 -17.60
C ASP A 73 -5.42 11.26 -18.02
N ILE A 74 -4.61 10.27 -17.63
CA ILE A 74 -4.82 8.87 -17.97
C ILE A 74 -5.76 8.17 -16.97
N SER A 75 -5.50 8.27 -15.66
CA SER A 75 -6.28 7.54 -14.65
C SER A 75 -7.52 8.29 -14.15
N GLY A 76 -7.56 9.62 -14.29
CA GLY A 76 -8.65 10.46 -13.77
C GLY A 76 -8.74 10.48 -12.23
N GLU A 77 -7.66 10.12 -11.54
CA GLU A 77 -7.56 10.07 -10.07
C GLU A 77 -7.17 11.44 -9.47
N GLY A 78 -6.76 12.37 -10.33
CA GLY A 78 -6.37 13.73 -9.96
C GLY A 78 -4.95 13.79 -9.40
N CYS A 79 -4.43 15.01 -9.28
CA CYS A 79 -3.09 15.26 -8.75
C CYS A 79 -3.04 16.69 -8.22
N PHE A 80 -2.83 16.86 -6.91
CA PHE A 80 -2.57 18.18 -6.33
C PHE A 80 -1.14 18.61 -6.61
N ILE A 81 -0.95 19.88 -6.96
CA ILE A 81 0.39 20.48 -7.09
C ILE A 81 0.64 21.34 -5.85
N VAL A 82 1.49 20.88 -4.94
CA VAL A 82 1.71 21.51 -3.62
C VAL A 82 3.06 22.23 -3.65
N ASP A 83 3.04 23.55 -3.83
CA ASP A 83 4.25 24.37 -4.01
C ASP A 83 4.61 25.21 -2.80
N THR A 84 3.69 25.35 -1.86
CA THR A 84 3.89 26.19 -0.67
C THR A 84 3.51 25.45 0.60
N VAL A 85 4.07 25.88 1.72
CA VAL A 85 3.74 25.36 3.05
C VAL A 85 2.23 25.45 3.33
N GLN A 86 1.58 26.52 2.90
CA GLN A 86 0.14 26.71 3.11
C GLN A 86 -0.72 25.69 2.34
N ASP A 87 -0.22 25.19 1.20
CA ASP A 87 -0.92 24.21 0.38
C ASP A 87 -0.92 22.82 1.04
N VAL A 88 0.06 22.51 1.90
CA VAL A 88 0.21 21.20 2.56
C VAL A 88 -0.99 20.87 3.44
N ALA A 89 -1.54 21.87 4.14
CA ALA A 89 -2.73 21.66 4.97
C ALA A 89 -3.93 21.17 4.14
N ILE A 90 -4.11 21.69 2.93
CA ILE A 90 -5.18 21.23 2.03
C ILE A 90 -4.90 19.79 1.58
N PHE A 91 -3.66 19.49 1.21
CA PHE A 91 -3.29 18.12 0.83
C PHE A 91 -3.54 17.11 1.96
N LEU A 92 -3.14 17.42 3.20
CA LEU A 92 -3.37 16.58 4.37
C LEU A 92 -4.86 16.39 4.71
N LEU A 93 -5.71 17.38 4.41
CA LEU A 93 -7.15 17.26 4.64
C LEU A 93 -7.85 16.38 3.60
N PHE A 94 -7.44 16.50 2.34
CA PHE A 94 -8.16 15.90 1.22
C PHE A 94 -7.56 14.56 0.77
N GLY A 95 -6.28 14.32 1.05
CA GLY A 95 -5.53 13.15 0.60
C GLY A 95 -5.44 13.09 -0.93
N GLY A 96 -5.22 11.90 -1.45
CA GLY A 96 -5.03 11.64 -2.87
C GLY A 96 -3.58 11.73 -3.30
N HIS A 97 -3.38 11.79 -4.62
CA HIS A 97 -2.08 12.00 -5.23
C HIS A 97 -1.68 13.48 -5.17
N ALA A 98 -0.41 13.73 -4.86
CA ALA A 98 0.17 15.06 -4.93
C ALA A 98 1.61 15.01 -5.45
N LEU A 99 1.96 16.04 -6.21
CA LEU A 99 3.33 16.47 -6.43
C LEU A 99 3.65 17.55 -5.42
N VAL A 100 4.48 17.22 -4.44
CA VAL A 100 4.90 18.16 -3.38
C VAL A 100 6.29 18.66 -3.70
N GLU A 101 6.45 19.98 -3.78
CA GLU A 101 7.74 20.63 -4.02
C GLU A 101 8.75 20.15 -2.97
N LYS A 102 9.98 19.92 -3.42
CA LYS A 102 11.04 19.28 -2.63
C LYS A 102 11.24 19.94 -1.27
N THR A 103 11.49 21.24 -1.22
CA THR A 103 11.74 21.95 0.03
C THR A 103 10.50 22.00 0.91
N VAL A 104 9.31 22.14 0.33
CA VAL A 104 8.05 22.04 1.09
C VAL A 104 7.89 20.67 1.73
N ALA A 105 8.14 19.59 1.00
CA ALA A 105 8.06 18.23 1.53
C ALA A 105 9.08 17.98 2.66
N GLU A 106 10.32 18.44 2.47
CA GLU A 106 11.41 18.33 3.45
C GLU A 106 11.09 19.06 4.77
N ILE A 107 10.32 20.15 4.71
CA ILE A 107 9.96 20.95 5.90
C ILE A 107 8.70 20.39 6.57
N GLU A 108 7.65 20.15 5.79
CA GLU A 108 6.29 19.96 6.33
C GLU A 108 5.89 18.50 6.51
N ILE A 109 6.47 17.58 5.72
CA ILE A 109 6.14 16.15 5.75
C ILE A 109 7.39 15.26 5.59
N PRO A 110 8.47 15.48 6.38
CA PRO A 110 9.69 14.67 6.29
C PRO A 110 9.41 13.16 6.45
N GLU A 111 8.44 12.79 7.27
CA GLU A 111 8.03 11.40 7.50
C GLU A 111 7.45 10.70 6.25
N ALA A 112 7.05 11.46 5.23
CA ALA A 112 6.58 10.92 3.96
C ALA A 112 7.71 10.66 2.95
N ILE A 113 8.91 11.23 3.19
CA ILE A 113 10.05 11.16 2.26
C ILE A 113 11.27 10.44 2.82
N GLU A 114 11.39 10.37 4.15
CA GLU A 114 12.50 9.72 4.82
C GLU A 114 12.59 8.21 4.51
N PRO A 115 13.82 7.63 4.61
CA PRO A 115 14.00 6.19 4.51
C PRO A 115 13.11 5.41 5.48
N HIS A 116 12.27 4.52 4.96
CA HIS A 116 11.44 3.64 5.79
C HIS A 116 11.53 2.18 5.31
N PRO A 117 11.37 1.21 6.21
CA PRO A 117 11.44 -0.20 5.87
C PRO A 117 10.18 -0.64 5.12
N VAL A 118 10.36 -1.35 4.02
CA VAL A 118 9.27 -1.85 3.19
C VAL A 118 9.50 -3.27 2.71
N ILE A 119 8.42 -3.90 2.29
CA ILE A 119 8.42 -5.24 1.69
C ILE A 119 7.78 -5.17 0.32
N TRP A 120 8.35 -5.94 -0.61
CA TRP A 120 7.78 -6.11 -1.94
C TRP A 120 6.41 -6.78 -1.89
N THR A 121 5.52 -6.27 -2.72
CA THR A 121 4.23 -6.91 -3.00
C THR A 121 4.30 -7.72 -4.28
N GLU A 122 3.42 -8.71 -4.38
CA GLU A 122 3.16 -9.55 -5.53
C GLU A 122 2.79 -8.78 -6.82
N PHE A 123 2.38 -7.52 -6.70
CA PHE A 123 2.01 -6.66 -7.83
C PHE A 123 3.05 -5.56 -8.13
N GLY A 124 4.27 -5.67 -7.61
CA GLY A 124 5.37 -4.75 -7.91
C GLY A 124 5.34 -3.42 -7.16
N GLY A 125 4.47 -3.30 -6.15
CA GLY A 125 4.47 -2.19 -5.18
C GLY A 125 5.20 -2.53 -3.88
N PHE A 126 5.14 -1.61 -2.92
CA PHE A 126 5.75 -1.74 -1.60
C PHE A 126 4.70 -1.54 -0.51
N ILE A 127 4.81 -2.31 0.59
CA ILE A 127 4.03 -2.10 1.82
C ILE A 127 5.00 -1.73 2.94
N ASP A 128 4.59 -0.80 3.80
CA ASP A 128 5.32 -0.43 5.01
C ASP A 128 5.46 -1.63 5.93
N TYR A 129 6.71 -2.00 6.24
CA TYR A 129 7.06 -3.10 7.11
C TYR A 129 6.44 -2.93 8.51
N LEU A 130 6.42 -1.70 9.03
CA LEU A 130 5.92 -1.42 10.39
C LEU A 130 4.40 -1.47 10.50
N SER A 131 3.69 -1.42 9.36
CA SER A 131 2.24 -1.56 9.31
C SER A 131 1.76 -3.03 9.38
N LEU A 132 2.68 -3.99 9.20
CA LEU A 132 2.34 -5.40 9.09
C LEU A 132 2.33 -6.09 10.47
N PRO A 133 1.38 -7.02 10.69
CA PRO A 133 1.34 -7.76 11.94
C PRO A 133 2.49 -8.78 12.02
N GLU A 134 3.06 -8.97 13.20
CA GLU A 134 4.29 -9.76 13.41
C GLU A 134 4.19 -11.19 12.84
N GLU A 135 2.98 -11.77 12.81
CA GLU A 135 2.75 -13.14 12.38
C GLU A 135 3.12 -13.40 10.91
N VAL A 136 3.07 -12.38 10.05
CA VAL A 136 3.44 -12.54 8.63
C VAL A 136 4.94 -12.77 8.44
N PHE A 137 5.75 -12.46 9.46
CA PHE A 137 7.19 -12.68 9.50
C PHE A 137 7.57 -14.06 10.04
N ASN A 138 6.60 -14.93 10.33
CA ASN A 138 6.88 -16.33 10.60
C ASN A 138 6.96 -17.12 9.30
N ARG A 139 8.08 -17.81 9.06
CA ARG A 139 8.24 -18.66 7.87
C ARG A 139 7.12 -19.70 7.74
N ALA A 140 6.74 -20.33 8.84
CA ALA A 140 5.71 -21.35 8.83
C ALA A 140 4.33 -20.72 9.06
N PRO A 141 3.35 -20.91 8.16
CA PRO A 141 1.98 -20.46 8.41
C PRO A 141 1.37 -21.19 9.59
N SER A 142 0.56 -20.48 10.39
CA SER A 142 -0.16 -21.07 11.51
C SER A 142 -1.12 -22.17 11.06
N ARG A 143 -1.52 -23.09 11.95
CA ARG A 143 -2.49 -24.16 11.62
C ARG A 143 -3.81 -23.58 11.08
N LYS A 144 -4.29 -22.48 11.69
CA LYS A 144 -5.50 -21.77 11.25
C LYS A 144 -5.33 -21.19 9.84
N GLN A 145 -4.19 -20.55 9.58
CA GLN A 145 -3.90 -20.00 8.26
C GLN A 145 -3.78 -21.10 7.20
N ARG A 146 -3.10 -22.22 7.50
CA ARG A 146 -3.01 -23.38 6.60
C ARG A 146 -4.39 -23.90 6.22
N MET A 147 -5.29 -24.06 7.20
CA MET A 147 -6.66 -24.51 6.91
C MET A 147 -7.41 -23.51 6.03
N LYS A 148 -7.31 -22.21 6.31
CA LYS A 148 -7.90 -21.15 5.49
C LYS A 148 -7.44 -21.22 4.02
N ILE A 149 -6.15 -21.47 3.79
CA ILE A 149 -5.62 -21.59 2.43
C ILE A 149 -6.10 -22.87 1.75
N PHE A 150 -6.13 -24.00 2.47
CA PHE A 150 -6.70 -25.23 1.92
C PHE A 150 -8.18 -25.07 1.56
N GLU A 151 -8.98 -24.43 2.40
CA GLU A 151 -10.41 -24.15 2.14
C GLU A 151 -10.57 -23.23 0.92
N ARG A 152 -9.81 -22.13 0.84
CA ARG A 152 -9.81 -21.24 -0.33
C ARG A 152 -9.49 -22.00 -1.62
N ASP A 153 -8.56 -22.93 -1.54
CA ASP A 153 -8.08 -23.72 -2.68
C ASP A 153 -8.90 -25.00 -2.92
N ASP A 154 -10.04 -25.15 -2.22
CA ASP A 154 -10.98 -26.28 -2.30
C ASP A 154 -10.29 -27.64 -2.04
N PHE A 155 -9.29 -27.64 -1.17
CA PHE A 155 -8.44 -28.78 -0.83
C PHE A 155 -7.86 -29.47 -2.08
N ARG A 156 -7.53 -28.70 -3.13
CA ARG A 156 -6.94 -29.19 -4.38
C ARG A 156 -5.59 -28.54 -4.64
N CYS A 157 -4.70 -29.27 -5.30
CA CYS A 157 -3.54 -28.64 -5.92
C CYS A 157 -4.01 -27.62 -6.96
N ARG A 158 -3.60 -26.35 -6.83
CA ARG A 158 -4.02 -25.28 -7.74
C ARG A 158 -3.45 -25.41 -9.16
N ILE A 159 -2.43 -26.24 -9.35
CA ILE A 159 -1.86 -26.48 -10.69
C ILE A 159 -2.55 -27.65 -11.41
N CYS A 160 -2.71 -28.82 -10.77
CA CYS A 160 -3.27 -30.01 -11.44
C CYS A 160 -4.71 -30.37 -11.06
N GLY A 161 -5.32 -29.67 -10.10
CA GLY A 161 -6.70 -29.88 -9.67
C GLY A 161 -6.95 -31.16 -8.85
N ARG A 162 -5.95 -32.01 -8.64
CA ARG A 162 -6.13 -33.24 -7.84
C ARG A 162 -6.26 -32.93 -6.34
N ARG A 163 -7.01 -33.77 -5.61
CA ARG A 163 -7.24 -33.67 -4.16
C ARG A 163 -7.11 -35.03 -3.45
N PRO A 164 -6.79 -35.05 -2.14
CA PRO A 164 -6.67 -36.29 -1.37
C PRO A 164 -7.93 -37.15 -1.26
N SER A 165 -9.14 -36.60 -1.49
CA SER A 165 -10.37 -37.42 -1.48
C SER A 165 -10.51 -38.31 -2.71
N ASP A 166 -9.86 -37.92 -3.82
CA ASP A 166 -9.99 -38.59 -5.11
C ASP A 166 -8.80 -39.54 -5.35
N TYR A 167 -7.69 -39.35 -4.62
CA TYR A 167 -6.42 -40.03 -4.81
C TYR A 167 -5.69 -40.25 -3.48
N THR A 168 -5.23 -41.48 -3.22
CA THR A 168 -4.55 -41.84 -1.97
C THR A 168 -3.06 -41.47 -1.93
N ASP A 169 -2.46 -41.17 -3.08
CA ASP A 169 -1.03 -40.84 -3.25
C ASP A 169 -0.73 -39.34 -3.16
N ILE A 170 -1.72 -38.52 -2.83
CA ILE A 170 -1.60 -37.06 -2.86
C ILE A 170 -1.45 -36.47 -1.46
N GLU A 171 -0.29 -35.88 -1.22
CA GLU A 171 -0.04 -34.98 -0.10
C GLU A 171 -0.06 -33.53 -0.59
N LEU A 172 -0.84 -32.68 0.10
CA LEU A 172 -0.92 -31.25 -0.18
C LEU A 172 -0.02 -30.44 0.75
N HIS A 173 0.66 -29.46 0.19
CA HIS A 173 1.54 -28.53 0.88
C HIS A 173 1.12 -27.10 0.60
N ILE A 174 1.32 -26.25 1.60
CA ILE A 174 1.24 -24.79 1.43
C ILE A 174 2.59 -24.30 0.95
N HIS A 175 2.59 -23.59 -0.17
CA HIS A 175 3.76 -23.04 -0.85
C HIS A 175 3.72 -21.51 -0.79
N HIS A 176 4.86 -20.88 -0.52
CA HIS A 176 5.04 -19.44 -0.72
C HIS A 176 5.30 -19.17 -2.20
N ILE A 177 4.45 -18.39 -2.87
CA ILE A 177 4.63 -18.03 -4.28
C ILE A 177 5.91 -17.23 -4.45
N GLN A 178 6.03 -16.07 -3.80
CA GLN A 178 7.30 -15.38 -3.55
C GLN A 178 8.02 -16.16 -2.44
N PRO A 179 9.18 -16.78 -2.71
CA PRO A 179 9.83 -17.63 -1.71
C PRO A 179 10.26 -16.85 -0.46
N TRP A 180 10.18 -17.50 0.70
CA TRP A 180 10.66 -16.95 1.98
C TRP A 180 12.13 -16.46 1.90
N ALA A 181 12.98 -17.23 1.21
CA ALA A 181 14.39 -16.89 1.03
C ALA A 181 14.62 -15.63 0.17
N LYS A 182 13.58 -15.14 -0.53
CA LYS A 182 13.58 -13.92 -1.35
C LYS A 182 12.65 -12.84 -0.76
N GLY A 183 12.45 -12.85 0.56
CA GLY A 183 11.64 -11.85 1.28
C GLY A 183 10.12 -12.02 1.18
N GLY A 184 9.63 -13.15 0.66
CA GLY A 184 8.19 -13.41 0.59
C GLY A 184 7.58 -13.73 1.95
N ILE A 185 6.80 -12.79 2.50
CA ILE A 185 6.11 -12.93 3.79
C ILE A 185 4.95 -13.94 3.76
N THR A 186 4.56 -14.43 4.93
CA THR A 186 3.52 -15.45 5.12
C THR A 186 2.13 -14.81 5.26
N LYS A 187 1.65 -14.20 4.16
CA LYS A 187 0.28 -13.68 4.03
C LYS A 187 -0.54 -14.51 3.06
N ASN A 188 -1.87 -14.46 3.13
CA ASN A 188 -2.72 -15.39 2.36
C ASN A 188 -2.53 -15.23 0.85
N GLU A 189 -2.25 -14.00 0.41
CA GLU A 189 -2.04 -13.58 -0.97
C GLU A 189 -0.71 -14.10 -1.53
N ASN A 190 0.21 -14.53 -0.66
CA ASN A 190 1.49 -15.15 -1.04
C ASN A 190 1.49 -16.68 -0.84
N LEU A 191 0.39 -17.28 -0.39
CA LEU A 191 0.31 -18.71 -0.11
C LEU A 191 -0.60 -19.42 -1.12
N ILE A 192 -0.19 -20.60 -1.58
CA ILE A 192 -0.94 -21.45 -2.52
C ILE A 192 -0.83 -22.93 -2.15
N THR A 193 -1.89 -23.69 -2.39
CA THR A 193 -1.93 -25.15 -2.20
C THR A 193 -1.39 -25.88 -3.42
N LEU A 194 -0.31 -26.66 -3.24
CA LEU A 194 0.30 -27.50 -4.27
C LEU A 194 0.40 -28.95 -3.78
N CYS A 195 0.26 -29.95 -4.66
CA CYS A 195 0.60 -31.32 -4.29
C CYS A 195 2.13 -31.52 -4.23
N GLN A 196 2.57 -32.59 -3.58
CA GLN A 196 3.99 -32.89 -3.38
C GLN A 196 4.81 -32.87 -4.69
N THR A 197 4.25 -33.38 -5.80
CA THR A 197 4.90 -33.36 -7.12
C THR A 197 5.24 -31.95 -7.58
N TYR A 198 4.27 -31.02 -7.55
CA TYR A 198 4.51 -29.64 -7.97
C TYR A 198 5.29 -28.86 -6.92
N HIS A 199 5.02 -29.06 -5.63
CA HIS A 199 5.73 -28.36 -4.56
C HIS A 199 7.23 -28.64 -4.60
N LYS A 200 7.64 -29.89 -4.82
CA LYS A 200 9.06 -30.28 -4.90
C LYS A 200 9.67 -30.09 -6.29
N GLY A 201 8.84 -30.16 -7.34
CA GLY A 201 9.29 -30.08 -8.73
C GLY A 201 9.27 -28.67 -9.35
N LEU A 202 8.77 -27.66 -8.64
CA LEU A 202 8.76 -26.28 -9.13
C LEU A 202 10.19 -25.72 -9.17
N ASP A 203 10.72 -25.55 -10.38
CA ASP A 203 12.04 -24.98 -10.63
C ASP A 203 11.98 -23.94 -11.78
N PRO A 204 12.38 -22.67 -11.55
CA PRO A 204 12.76 -22.11 -10.26
C PRO A 204 11.61 -22.18 -9.24
N HIS A 205 11.94 -22.29 -7.94
CA HIS A 205 10.97 -22.34 -6.84
C HIS A 205 10.11 -21.05 -6.72
N TYR A 206 10.29 -20.08 -7.62
CA TYR A 206 9.45 -18.90 -7.77
C TYR A 206 8.80 -18.93 -9.16
N ASN A 207 7.47 -18.94 -9.21
CA ASN A 207 6.71 -18.74 -10.45
C ASN A 207 5.60 -17.70 -10.23
N PRO A 208 5.73 -16.47 -10.77
CA PRO A 208 4.75 -15.41 -10.56
C PRO A 208 3.36 -15.75 -11.14
N LYS A 209 3.26 -16.63 -12.13
CA LYS A 209 1.97 -17.06 -12.70
C LYS A 209 1.09 -17.80 -11.69
N LEU A 210 1.65 -18.23 -10.55
CA LEU A 210 0.84 -18.83 -9.48
C LEU A 210 -0.06 -17.80 -8.79
N PHE A 211 0.24 -16.50 -8.86
CA PHE A 211 -0.67 -15.45 -8.39
C PHE A 211 -1.99 -15.46 -9.18
N ASP A 212 -1.94 -15.74 -10.47
CA ASP A 212 -3.13 -15.85 -11.33
C ASP A 212 -4.07 -16.99 -10.89
N LEU A 213 -3.51 -18.03 -10.25
CA LEU A 213 -4.28 -19.19 -9.79
C LEU A 213 -4.96 -18.98 -8.45
N ILE A 214 -4.63 -17.92 -7.72
CA ILE A 214 -5.22 -17.58 -6.40
C ILE A 214 -5.98 -16.26 -6.41
N ALA A 215 -5.87 -15.47 -7.49
CA ALA A 215 -6.67 -14.28 -7.67
C ALA A 215 -8.16 -14.66 -7.65
N SER A 216 -8.91 -14.09 -6.69
CA SER A 216 -10.37 -14.15 -6.72
C SER A 216 -10.89 -13.33 -7.91
N SER A 217 -12.12 -13.61 -8.35
CA SER A 217 -12.82 -12.73 -9.30
C SER A 217 -12.86 -11.28 -8.81
N GLU A 218 -12.88 -11.05 -7.50
CA GLU A 218 -12.83 -9.72 -6.87
C GLU A 218 -11.49 -9.00 -7.09
N ASN A 219 -10.35 -9.70 -6.95
CA ASN A 219 -9.02 -9.14 -7.24
C ASN A 219 -8.87 -8.78 -8.72
N ILE A 220 -9.46 -9.57 -9.61
CA ILE A 220 -9.49 -9.30 -11.05
C ILE A 220 -10.39 -8.09 -11.36
N THR A 221 -11.55 -7.96 -10.72
CA THR A 221 -12.44 -6.79 -10.90
C THR A 221 -11.84 -5.49 -10.37
N ASN A 222 -11.08 -5.52 -9.27
CA ASN A 222 -10.41 -4.32 -8.75
C ASN A 222 -9.26 -3.86 -9.67
N LEU A 223 -8.54 -4.81 -10.28
CA LEU A 223 -7.57 -4.51 -11.35
C LEU A 223 -8.24 -4.00 -12.64
N GLN A 224 -9.52 -4.30 -12.86
CA GLN A 224 -10.32 -3.81 -13.99
C GLN A 224 -10.95 -2.42 -13.75
N GLN A 225 -11.03 -1.93 -12.51
CA GLN A 225 -11.53 -0.59 -12.16
C GLN A 225 -10.69 0.13 -11.08
N PRO A 226 -9.37 0.31 -11.29
CA PRO A 226 -8.47 0.88 -10.29
C PRO A 226 -8.90 2.28 -9.80
N SER A 227 -9.41 3.12 -10.71
CA SER A 227 -9.89 4.48 -10.39
C SER A 227 -11.10 4.47 -9.43
N LYS A 228 -11.99 3.47 -9.51
CA LYS A 228 -13.15 3.37 -8.61
C LYS A 228 -12.74 3.00 -7.18
N ASP A 229 -11.79 2.07 -7.05
CA ASP A 229 -11.21 1.70 -5.75
C ASP A 229 -10.48 2.89 -5.12
N TYR A 230 -9.68 3.61 -5.93
CA TYR A 230 -8.99 4.81 -5.49
C TYR A 230 -9.93 5.83 -4.86
N TRP A 231 -11.00 6.25 -5.56
CA TRP A 231 -11.91 7.27 -5.04
C TRP A 231 -12.66 6.82 -3.79
N SER A 232 -12.98 5.53 -3.66
CA SER A 232 -13.54 4.96 -2.42
C SER A 232 -12.56 5.12 -1.26
N ARG A 233 -11.28 4.81 -1.46
CA ARG A 233 -10.23 4.96 -0.44
C ARG A 233 -9.97 6.43 -0.09
N ILE A 234 -10.05 7.35 -1.05
CA ILE A 234 -9.98 8.80 -0.78
C ILE A 234 -11.16 9.27 0.07
N GLN A 235 -12.36 8.76 -0.18
CA GLN A 235 -13.51 9.08 0.67
C GLN A 235 -13.32 8.58 2.10
N GLN A 236 -12.83 7.34 2.27
CA GLN A 236 -12.52 6.79 3.59
C GLN A 236 -11.45 7.61 4.32
N TYR A 237 -10.39 8.01 3.60
CA TYR A 237 -9.35 8.88 4.13
C TYR A 237 -9.94 10.18 4.69
N ARG A 238 -10.74 10.89 3.90
CA ARG A 238 -11.36 12.17 4.32
C ARG A 238 -12.26 12.02 5.53
N ASN A 239 -13.04 10.94 5.60
CA ASN A 239 -13.86 10.63 6.77
C ASN A 239 -12.99 10.45 8.01
N LYS A 240 -11.91 9.68 7.91
CA LYS A 240 -10.99 9.40 9.03
C LYS A 240 -10.26 10.66 9.50
N ILE A 241 -9.78 11.49 8.58
CA ILE A 241 -9.15 12.78 8.93
C ILE A 241 -10.17 13.71 9.63
N THR A 242 -11.41 13.75 9.15
CA THR A 242 -12.49 14.54 9.78
C THR A 242 -12.77 14.06 11.21
N GLU A 243 -12.80 12.75 11.44
CA GLU A 243 -12.96 12.17 12.77
C GLU A 243 -11.80 12.51 13.71
N ILE A 244 -10.55 12.44 13.21
CA ILE A 244 -9.35 12.80 13.98
C ILE A 244 -9.42 14.26 14.42
N ILE A 245 -9.69 15.18 13.50
CA ILE A 245 -9.79 16.62 13.78
C ILE A 245 -10.90 16.89 14.80
N SER A 246 -12.08 16.30 14.60
CA SER A 246 -13.21 16.46 15.52
C SER A 246 -12.89 15.97 16.94
N ASN A 247 -12.19 14.85 17.06
CA ASN A 247 -11.79 14.29 18.35
C ASN A 247 -10.72 15.14 19.07
N GLU A 248 -9.80 15.75 18.33
CA GLU A 248 -8.78 16.64 18.90
C GLU A 248 -9.36 17.96 19.43
N GLU A 249 -10.35 18.52 18.73
CA GLU A 249 -11.11 19.68 19.19
C GLU A 249 -11.85 19.38 20.50
N ASP A 250 -12.39 18.17 20.62
CA ASP A 250 -13.13 17.72 21.79
C ASP A 250 -12.21 17.58 23.03
N VAL A 251 -10.99 17.08 22.83
CA VAL A 251 -9.96 16.96 23.88
C VAL A 251 -9.45 18.33 24.33
N THR A 252 -9.20 19.25 23.40
CA THR A 252 -8.74 20.61 23.72
C THR A 252 -9.82 21.43 24.42
N THR A 253 -11.09 21.26 24.04
CA THR A 253 -12.23 21.93 24.69
C THR A 253 -12.44 21.43 26.12
N LYS A 254 -12.33 20.11 26.35
CA LYS A 254 -12.38 19.50 27.69
C LYS A 254 -11.20 19.96 28.59
N LYS A 255 -9.99 20.12 28.04
CA LYS A 255 -8.83 20.68 28.76
C LYS A 255 -9.05 22.15 29.15
N LYS A 256 -9.57 22.99 28.25
CA LYS A 256 -9.89 24.41 28.53
C LYS A 256 -10.99 24.57 29.59
N GLN A 257 -12.03 23.73 29.58
CA GLN A 257 -13.09 23.75 30.59
C GLN A 257 -12.60 23.30 31.98
N ARG A 258 -11.68 22.33 32.06
CA ARG A 258 -11.05 21.91 33.32
C ARG A 258 -10.14 22.99 33.93
N ASN A 259 -9.41 23.74 33.09
CA ASN A 259 -8.53 24.81 33.57
C ASN A 259 -9.27 26.10 33.96
N ARG A 260 -10.53 26.29 33.53
CA ARG A 260 -11.40 27.40 33.98
C ARG A 260 -12.15 27.12 35.28
N LYS A 261 -12.14 25.87 35.76
CA LYS A 261 -12.78 25.43 37.02
C LYS A 261 -11.79 25.27 38.18
N LYS A 262 -10.53 25.67 37.98
CA LYS A 262 -9.50 25.84 39.02
C LYS A 262 -9.21 27.33 39.14
#